data_AF-A0A522WI33-F1
#
_entry.id   AF-A0A522WI33-F1
#
_cell.length_a   1.000
_cell.length_b   1.000
_cell.length_c   1.000
_cell.angle_alpha   90.00
_cell.angle_beta   90.00
_cell.angle_gamma   90.00
#
_symmetry.space_group_name_H-M   'P 1'
#
loop_
_entity.id
_entity.type
_entity.pdbx_description
1 polymer ?
#
loop_
_entity_poly.entity_id
_entity_poly.type
_entity_poly.pdbx_seq_one_letter_code
_entity_poly.pdbx_strand_id
1 'polypeptide(L)'
;MENVILKYHRPADYLKVFFRRKWLFITPVYAGLFLSILACMFLPRAYESYTAILVEEEKIINPLIQGLAVSTSIVQRMQTIKEQLLSWKALNELSKKLDLTKKVTTEYEFESLIRDLRRNIGVQLSGSNLIRISYTGPQPQEAFAITKALSDKLIEENTRSQTKETDLAVEFIKEQLDVYKRKIKESEVAEMEDQLKNLLIDSTEQHPLVKELKDKIALAKKEQESGNYKIAVPAEGAANSPAREALKQELDKMITQETQPLLSKGAYAAGAGAGDSGNNIYKLLLMDKVDTTMARDMDVNANIYNMLLEKLETAKITQRLEASKSGTRYNVIDPPRLPQKPIKPNTLKVILAGLIMGSLAGTGLVYGKEFLDRSYIDLEDAKAHLDLPVLGGISRIRSQEDIKKERARKTSLIFGALSSSAAVIAIALLIYFLKGK
;
A
#
# COMPACT_ATOMS: atom_id res chain seq x y z
N MET A 1 -51.37 -42.82 9.63
CA MET A 1 -49.94 -42.52 9.45
C MET A 1 -49.30 -43.80 8.93
N GLU A 2 -49.35 -43.97 7.61
CA GLU A 2 -49.05 -45.22 6.94
C GLU A 2 -47.54 -45.32 6.73
N ASN A 3 -46.96 -46.41 7.24
CA ASN A 3 -45.53 -46.69 7.19
C ASN A 3 -45.05 -46.78 5.75
N VAL A 4 -44.23 -45.82 5.33
CA VAL A 4 -43.43 -45.91 4.10
C VAL A 4 -42.33 -46.93 4.36
N ILE A 5 -42.65 -48.21 4.20
CA ILE A 5 -41.69 -49.31 4.32
C ILE A 5 -40.73 -49.21 3.13
N LEU A 6 -39.52 -48.74 3.40
CA LEU A 6 -38.43 -48.76 2.43
C LEU A 6 -38.16 -50.21 2.03
N LYS A 7 -38.39 -50.51 0.74
CA LYS A 7 -38.27 -51.82 0.05
C LYS A 7 -36.92 -52.54 0.23
N TYR A 8 -35.92 -51.92 0.86
CA TYR A 8 -34.58 -52.47 1.06
C TYR A 8 -34.08 -52.22 2.49
N HIS A 9 -33.90 -53.29 3.27
CA HIS A 9 -33.41 -53.23 4.65
C HIS A 9 -31.87 -53.34 4.79
N ARG A 10 -31.15 -53.74 3.74
CA ARG A 10 -29.68 -53.90 3.77
C ARG A 10 -28.98 -53.01 2.75
N PRO A 11 -27.88 -52.31 3.11
CA PRO A 11 -27.12 -51.47 2.19
C PRO A 11 -26.57 -52.24 0.98
N ALA A 12 -26.39 -53.56 1.10
CA ALA A 12 -25.95 -54.44 0.02
C ALA A 12 -26.96 -54.56 -1.14
N ASP A 13 -28.25 -54.34 -0.91
CA ASP A 13 -29.26 -54.50 -1.96
C ASP A 13 -29.31 -53.29 -2.91
N TYR A 14 -28.95 -52.10 -2.43
CA TYR A 14 -28.76 -50.92 -3.27
C TYR A 14 -27.60 -51.10 -4.27
N LEU A 15 -26.53 -51.81 -3.89
CA LEU A 15 -25.42 -52.15 -4.79
C LEU A 15 -25.87 -53.08 -5.92
N LYS A 16 -26.76 -54.05 -5.65
CA LYS A 16 -27.30 -54.94 -6.69
C LYS A 16 -28.13 -54.18 -7.72
N VAL A 17 -28.93 -53.20 -7.30
CA VAL A 17 -29.69 -52.32 -8.20
C VAL A 17 -28.74 -51.53 -9.11
N PHE A 18 -27.67 -50.99 -8.54
CA PHE A 18 -26.64 -50.26 -9.29
C PHE A 18 -25.97 -51.12 -10.38
N PHE A 19 -25.55 -52.35 -10.06
CA PHE A 19 -24.91 -53.23 -11.04
C PHE A 19 -25.87 -53.72 -12.15
N ARG A 20 -27.17 -53.87 -11.85
CA ARG A 20 -28.19 -54.30 -12.82
C ARG A 20 -28.55 -53.20 -13.82
N ARG A 21 -28.52 -51.94 -13.38
CA ARG A 21 -28.93 -50.76 -14.17
C ARG A 21 -27.78 -49.77 -14.41
N LYS A 22 -26.53 -50.24 -14.37
CA LYS A 22 -25.31 -49.41 -14.53
C LYS A 22 -25.34 -48.42 -15.70
N TRP A 23 -26.01 -48.76 -16.81
CA TRP A 23 -26.17 -47.86 -17.96
C TRP A 23 -26.96 -46.57 -17.67
N LEU A 24 -27.94 -46.60 -16.76
CA LEU A 24 -28.71 -45.41 -16.35
C LEU A 24 -27.91 -44.45 -15.47
N PHE A 25 -26.89 -44.96 -14.78
CA PHE A 25 -25.95 -44.13 -14.03
C PHE A 25 -24.81 -43.61 -14.92
N ILE A 26 -24.24 -44.50 -15.76
CA ILE A 26 -23.10 -44.18 -16.62
C ILE A 26 -23.47 -43.09 -17.63
N THR A 27 -24.64 -43.16 -18.27
CA THR A 27 -25.04 -42.20 -19.31
C THR A 27 -25.07 -40.72 -18.86
N PRO A 28 -25.72 -40.33 -17.75
CA PRO A 28 -25.70 -38.95 -17.26
C PRO A 28 -24.35 -38.50 -16.70
N VAL A 29 -23.56 -39.40 -16.12
CA VAL A 29 -22.18 -39.08 -15.70
C VAL A 29 -21.31 -38.70 -16.89
N TYR A 30 -21.36 -39.50 -17.97
CA TYR A 30 -20.65 -39.19 -19.21
C TYR A 30 -21.19 -37.93 -19.90
N ALA A 31 -22.52 -37.74 -19.91
CA ALA A 31 -23.12 -36.53 -20.45
C ALA A 31 -22.68 -35.27 -19.67
N GLY A 32 -22.60 -35.35 -18.33
CA GLY A 32 -22.11 -34.27 -17.48
C GLY A 32 -20.64 -33.93 -17.74
N LEU A 33 -19.78 -34.94 -17.90
CA LEU A 33 -18.38 -34.73 -18.30
C LEU A 33 -18.26 -34.09 -19.68
N PHE A 34 -19.02 -34.57 -20.66
CA PHE A 34 -19.03 -34.00 -22.02
C PHE A 34 -19.49 -32.53 -22.00
N LEU A 35 -20.57 -32.24 -21.27
CA LEU A 35 -21.12 -30.89 -21.17
C LEU A 35 -20.16 -29.94 -20.44
N SER A 36 -19.40 -30.42 -19.46
CA SER A 36 -18.34 -29.63 -18.81
C SER A 36 -17.14 -29.33 -19.73
N ILE A 37 -16.73 -30.29 -20.57
CA ILE A 37 -15.69 -30.07 -21.58
C ILE A 37 -16.18 -29.05 -22.61
N LEU A 38 -17.43 -29.19 -23.06
CA LEU A 38 -18.08 -28.26 -23.98
C LEU A 38 -18.20 -26.86 -23.38
N ALA A 39 -18.61 -26.74 -22.11
CA ALA A 39 -18.70 -25.46 -21.40
C ALA A 39 -17.32 -24.77 -21.32
N CYS A 40 -16.25 -25.50 -21.01
CA CYS A 40 -14.88 -24.98 -21.02
C CYS A 40 -14.46 -24.40 -22.38
N MET A 41 -15.08 -24.83 -23.48
CA MET A 41 -14.78 -24.30 -24.81
C MET A 41 -15.53 -23.00 -25.12
N PHE A 42 -16.75 -22.83 -24.61
CA PHE A 42 -17.56 -21.62 -24.80
C PHE A 42 -17.22 -20.50 -23.80
N LEU A 43 -16.69 -20.85 -22.63
CA LEU A 43 -16.27 -19.88 -21.63
C LEU A 43 -15.06 -19.05 -22.13
N PRO A 44 -15.10 -17.71 -21.98
CA PRO A 44 -14.02 -16.85 -22.43
C PRO A 44 -12.73 -17.16 -21.66
N ARG A 45 -11.63 -17.27 -22.40
CA ARG A 45 -10.30 -17.42 -21.83
C ARG A 45 -9.86 -16.11 -21.22
N ALA A 46 -9.32 -16.16 -20.01
CA ALA A 46 -8.72 -15.00 -19.37
C ALA A 46 -7.26 -15.27 -19.04
N TYR A 47 -6.41 -14.28 -19.28
CA TYR A 47 -4.98 -14.30 -19.07
C TYR A 47 -4.65 -13.28 -17.98
N GLU A 48 -3.83 -13.67 -17.02
CA GLU A 48 -3.38 -12.79 -15.95
C GLU A 48 -1.91 -12.44 -16.14
N SER A 49 -1.59 -11.15 -16.14
CA SER A 49 -0.22 -10.64 -16.01
C SER A 49 -0.09 -9.98 -14.65
N TYR A 50 1.00 -10.23 -13.95
CA TYR A 50 1.29 -9.63 -12.65
C TYR A 50 2.72 -9.11 -12.60
N THR A 51 2.95 -8.12 -11.73
CA THR A 51 4.28 -7.63 -11.37
C THR A 51 4.37 -7.50 -9.86
N ALA A 52 5.55 -7.76 -9.31
CA ALA A 52 5.86 -7.60 -7.90
C ALA A 52 6.92 -6.52 -7.74
N ILE A 53 6.57 -5.44 -7.04
CA ILE A 53 7.44 -4.30 -6.76
C ILE A 53 7.71 -4.30 -5.27
N LEU A 54 8.99 -4.33 -4.90
CA LEU A 54 9.40 -4.14 -3.52
C LEU A 54 9.73 -2.67 -3.30
N VAL A 55 9.07 -2.09 -2.31
CA VAL A 55 9.40 -0.76 -1.82
C VAL A 55 10.44 -0.94 -0.72
N GLU A 56 11.70 -1.03 -1.11
CA GLU A 56 12.82 -0.89 -0.18
C GLU A 56 12.97 0.60 0.12
N GLU A 57 12.56 1.02 1.32
CA GLU A 57 13.08 2.26 1.90
C GLU A 57 14.55 1.96 2.23
N GLU A 58 15.48 2.25 1.33
CA GLU A 58 16.88 2.33 1.73
C GLU A 58 16.94 3.29 2.90
N LYS A 59 17.60 2.87 3.99
CA LYS A 59 17.85 3.67 5.21
C LYS A 59 18.78 4.85 4.94
N ILE A 60 18.59 5.58 3.85
CA ILE A 60 18.97 6.97 3.79
C ILE A 60 17.85 7.68 4.54
N ILE A 61 18.05 7.77 5.86
CA ILE A 61 17.21 8.54 6.76
C ILE A 61 16.82 9.82 6.03
N ASN A 62 15.52 10.06 5.84
CA ASN A 62 15.05 11.40 5.55
C ASN A 62 14.94 12.09 6.93
N PRO A 63 15.99 12.78 7.42
CA PRO A 63 15.99 13.39 8.76
C PRO A 63 14.95 14.50 8.89
N LEU A 64 14.31 14.88 7.78
CA LEU A 64 13.28 15.91 7.71
C LEU A 64 11.97 15.47 8.37
N ILE A 65 11.69 14.16 8.39
CA ILE A 65 10.39 13.60 8.84
C ILE A 65 10.51 12.98 10.25
N GLN A 66 11.72 12.60 10.68
CA GLN A 66 11.97 12.08 12.03
C GLN A 66 11.63 13.15 13.08
N GLY A 67 10.42 13.03 13.66
CA GLY A 67 9.95 13.85 14.77
C GLY A 67 9.16 15.12 14.40
N LEU A 68 9.01 15.46 13.11
CA LEU A 68 8.30 16.68 12.67
C LEU A 68 6.93 16.42 12.02
N ALA A 69 6.63 15.19 11.60
CA ALA A 69 5.38 14.85 10.93
C ALA A 69 4.74 13.59 11.51
N VAL A 70 3.40 13.57 11.57
CA VAL A 70 2.62 12.36 11.80
C VAL A 70 2.90 11.41 10.63
N SER A 71 3.69 10.35 10.86
CA SER A 71 3.95 9.35 9.82
C SER A 71 2.61 8.70 9.46
N THR A 72 2.05 9.06 8.30
CA THR A 72 0.91 8.34 7.74
C THR A 72 1.35 6.90 7.52
N SER A 73 0.58 5.92 8.00
CA SER A 73 0.90 4.50 7.83
C SER A 73 1.11 4.19 6.35
N ILE A 74 2.16 3.43 6.02
CA ILE A 74 2.45 2.94 4.66
C ILE A 74 1.19 2.31 4.05
N VAL A 75 0.40 1.59 4.84
CA VAL A 75 -0.87 0.98 4.42
C VAL A 75 -1.85 2.04 3.86
N GLN A 76 -1.99 3.17 4.54
CA GLN A 76 -2.90 4.24 4.14
C GLN A 76 -2.39 4.98 2.91
N ARG A 77 -1.08 5.24 2.83
CA ARG A 77 -0.44 5.80 1.62
C ARG A 77 -0.67 4.89 0.41
N MET A 78 -0.50 3.58 0.57
CA MET A 78 -0.69 2.61 -0.51
C MET A 78 -2.15 2.51 -0.94
N GLN A 79 -3.09 2.65 -0.01
CA GLN A 79 -4.51 2.71 -0.35
C GLN A 79 -4.84 3.96 -1.17
N THR A 80 -4.32 5.13 -0.81
CA THR A 80 -4.50 6.35 -1.61
C THR A 80 -3.92 6.19 -3.02
N ILE A 81 -2.72 5.64 -3.14
CA ILE A 81 -2.08 5.41 -4.45
C ILE A 81 -2.90 4.42 -5.29
N LYS A 82 -3.43 3.36 -4.68
CA LYS A 82 -4.34 2.44 -5.37
C LYS A 82 -5.56 3.16 -5.91
N GLU A 83 -6.24 3.98 -5.10
CA GLU A 83 -7.42 4.74 -5.54
C GLU A 83 -7.07 5.74 -6.66
N GLN A 84 -5.89 6.36 -6.59
CA GLN A 84 -5.41 7.27 -7.63
C GLN A 84 -5.12 6.53 -8.95
N LEU A 85 -4.47 5.37 -8.91
CA LEU A 85 -4.18 4.54 -10.09
C LEU A 85 -5.46 3.97 -10.73
N LEU A 86 -6.47 3.65 -9.91
CA LEU A 86 -7.76 3.12 -10.36
C LEU A 86 -8.80 4.22 -10.65
N SER A 87 -8.41 5.49 -10.53
CA SER A 87 -9.29 6.62 -10.81
C SER A 87 -9.70 6.66 -12.28
N TRP A 88 -10.90 7.20 -12.56
CA TRP A 88 -11.40 7.33 -13.93
C TRP A 88 -10.41 8.09 -14.84
N LYS A 89 -9.80 9.17 -14.33
CA LYS A 89 -8.80 9.96 -15.06
C LYS A 89 -7.57 9.12 -15.43
N ALA A 90 -7.01 8.39 -14.46
CA ALA A 90 -5.82 7.55 -14.71
C ALA A 90 -6.12 6.42 -15.70
N LEU A 91 -7.28 5.77 -15.58
CA LEU A 91 -7.70 4.70 -16.50
C LEU A 91 -7.99 5.23 -17.91
N ASN A 92 -8.51 6.45 -18.04
CA ASN A 92 -8.72 7.13 -19.32
C ASN A 92 -7.38 7.47 -19.99
N GLU A 93 -6.42 8.03 -19.24
CA GLU A 93 -5.07 8.29 -19.76
C GLU A 93 -4.36 6.99 -20.17
N LEU A 94 -4.51 5.92 -19.37
CA LEU A 94 -3.96 4.61 -19.68
C LEU A 94 -4.60 3.98 -20.91
N SER A 95 -5.93 4.07 -21.06
CA SER A 95 -6.63 3.51 -22.22
C SER A 95 -6.24 4.21 -23.52
N LYS A 96 -6.04 5.53 -23.48
CA LYS A 96 -5.51 6.32 -24.60
C LYS A 96 -4.06 5.96 -24.93
N LYS A 97 -3.18 5.87 -23.91
CA LYS A 97 -1.76 5.55 -24.10
C LYS A 97 -1.52 4.17 -24.72
N LEU A 98 -2.40 3.22 -24.44
CA LEU A 98 -2.31 1.84 -24.92
C LEU A 98 -3.20 1.57 -26.15
N ASP A 99 -3.80 2.61 -26.74
CA ASP A 99 -4.71 2.50 -27.89
C ASP A 99 -5.87 1.50 -27.69
N LEU A 100 -6.33 1.31 -26.45
CA LEU A 100 -7.40 0.34 -26.12
C LEU A 100 -8.77 0.82 -26.62
N THR A 101 -8.88 2.09 -27.00
CA THR A 101 -10.09 2.71 -27.53
C THR A 101 -10.37 2.40 -29.00
N LYS A 102 -9.45 1.73 -29.72
CA LYS A 102 -9.61 1.40 -31.16
C LYS A 102 -10.90 0.63 -31.48
N LYS A 103 -11.41 -0.15 -30.53
CA LYS A 103 -12.63 -0.97 -30.68
C LYS A 103 -13.88 -0.29 -30.10
N VAL A 104 -13.74 0.90 -29.56
CA VAL A 104 -14.79 1.63 -28.83
C VAL A 104 -15.33 2.72 -29.74
N THR A 105 -16.62 2.62 -30.07
CA THR A 105 -17.31 3.57 -30.97
C THR A 105 -18.30 4.45 -30.23
N THR A 106 -18.83 3.96 -29.11
CA THR A 106 -19.89 4.62 -28.33
C THR A 106 -19.39 5.00 -26.94
N GLU A 107 -19.89 6.11 -26.37
CA GLU A 107 -19.57 6.54 -25.01
C GLU A 107 -19.88 5.46 -23.96
N TYR A 108 -20.98 4.71 -24.15
CA TYR A 108 -21.33 3.58 -23.29
C TYR A 108 -20.28 2.46 -23.31
N GLU A 109 -19.75 2.14 -24.49
CA GLU A 109 -18.68 1.13 -24.64
C GLU A 109 -17.40 1.61 -23.96
N PHE A 110 -17.12 2.92 -24.02
CA PHE A 110 -15.99 3.52 -23.32
C PHE A 110 -16.14 3.42 -21.80
N GLU A 111 -17.31 3.79 -21.27
CA GLU A 111 -17.60 3.68 -19.84
C GLU A 111 -17.57 2.22 -19.35
N SER A 112 -18.04 1.27 -20.15
CA SER A 112 -17.90 -0.16 -19.85
C SER A 112 -16.43 -0.60 -19.84
N LEU A 113 -15.63 -0.16 -20.81
CA LEU A 113 -14.19 -0.44 -20.86
C LEU A 113 -13.48 0.05 -19.59
N ILE A 114 -13.71 1.29 -19.17
CA ILE A 114 -13.10 1.84 -17.95
C ILE A 114 -13.55 1.07 -16.71
N ARG A 115 -14.85 0.70 -16.64
CA ARG A 115 -15.39 -0.12 -15.55
C ARG A 115 -14.74 -1.50 -15.51
N ASP A 116 -14.56 -2.13 -16.67
CA ASP A 116 -13.93 -3.44 -16.80
C ASP A 116 -12.45 -3.40 -16.45
N LEU A 117 -11.73 -2.37 -16.90
CA LEU A 117 -10.34 -2.13 -16.49
C LEU A 117 -10.25 -2.05 -14.97
N ARG A 118 -11.05 -1.19 -14.33
CA ARG A 118 -11.04 -1.02 -12.87
C ARG A 118 -11.32 -2.31 -12.11
N ARG A 119 -12.28 -3.11 -12.59
CA ARG A 119 -12.65 -4.39 -11.96
C ARG A 119 -11.58 -5.47 -12.14
N ASN A 120 -10.88 -5.45 -13.27
CA ASN A 120 -9.90 -6.47 -13.64
C ASN A 120 -8.47 -6.16 -13.20
N ILE A 121 -8.18 -4.93 -12.76
CA ILE A 121 -6.92 -4.55 -12.12
C ILE A 121 -6.99 -4.93 -10.63
N GLY A 122 -6.12 -5.82 -10.21
CA GLY A 122 -5.89 -6.17 -8.81
C GLY A 122 -4.65 -5.46 -8.28
N VAL A 123 -4.79 -4.73 -7.17
CA VAL A 123 -3.66 -4.18 -6.41
C VAL A 123 -3.72 -4.75 -5.00
N GLN A 124 -2.70 -5.52 -4.63
CA GLN A 124 -2.60 -6.22 -3.35
C GLN A 124 -1.28 -5.87 -2.66
N LEU A 125 -1.37 -5.62 -1.36
CA LEU A 125 -0.21 -5.49 -0.49
C LEU A 125 0.07 -6.87 0.11
N SER A 126 1.28 -7.36 -0.10
CA SER A 126 1.77 -8.62 0.47
C SER A 126 2.83 -8.30 1.52
N GLY A 127 2.54 -8.56 2.80
CA GLY A 127 3.43 -8.17 3.90
C GLY A 127 3.50 -6.65 4.10
N SER A 128 4.67 -6.14 4.50
CA SER A 128 4.85 -4.72 4.85
C SER A 128 5.23 -3.83 3.66
N ASN A 129 5.94 -4.37 2.65
CA ASN A 129 6.61 -3.56 1.62
C ASN A 129 6.49 -4.12 0.18
N LEU A 130 5.75 -5.20 -0.05
CA LEU A 130 5.61 -5.80 -1.39
C LEU A 130 4.25 -5.44 -2.00
N ILE A 131 4.28 -4.84 -3.18
CA ILE A 131 3.09 -4.46 -3.94
C ILE A 131 2.98 -5.41 -5.14
N ARG A 132 1.86 -6.13 -5.20
CA ARG A 132 1.49 -6.96 -6.35
C ARG A 132 0.41 -6.24 -7.15
N ILE A 133 0.74 -5.87 -8.38
CA ILE A 133 -0.24 -5.39 -9.35
C ILE A 133 -0.49 -6.52 -10.34
N SER A 134 -1.75 -6.87 -10.55
CA SER A 134 -2.15 -7.81 -11.60
C SER A 134 -3.29 -7.26 -12.45
N TYR A 135 -3.36 -7.74 -13.69
CA TYR A 135 -4.47 -7.47 -14.58
C TYR A 135 -4.91 -8.77 -15.25
N THR A 136 -6.22 -9.00 -15.28
CA THR A 136 -6.83 -10.17 -15.95
C THR A 136 -7.64 -9.73 -17.17
N GLY A 137 -7.25 -10.17 -18.37
CA GLY A 137 -7.91 -9.79 -19.61
C GLY A 137 -8.03 -10.92 -20.64
N PRO A 138 -8.80 -10.71 -21.72
CA PRO A 138 -8.97 -11.71 -22.78
C PRO A 138 -7.73 -11.88 -23.67
N GLN A 139 -6.92 -10.84 -23.82
CA GLN A 139 -5.71 -10.87 -24.65
C GLN A 139 -4.43 -10.88 -23.80
N PRO A 140 -3.47 -11.78 -24.06
CA PRO A 140 -2.19 -11.82 -23.34
C PRO A 140 -1.37 -10.53 -23.47
N GLN A 141 -1.37 -9.94 -24.67
CA GLN A 141 -0.60 -8.72 -24.98
C GLN A 141 -1.16 -7.51 -24.26
N GLU A 142 -2.48 -7.32 -24.29
CA GLU A 142 -3.16 -6.26 -23.52
C GLU A 142 -2.87 -6.42 -22.03
N ALA A 143 -2.92 -7.65 -21.51
CA ALA A 143 -2.65 -7.89 -20.10
C ALA A 143 -1.23 -7.50 -19.67
N PHE A 144 -0.22 -7.90 -20.45
CA PHE A 144 1.16 -7.48 -20.21
C PHE A 144 1.32 -5.96 -20.31
N ALA A 145 0.79 -5.35 -21.37
CA ALA A 145 0.94 -3.92 -21.62
C ALA A 145 0.30 -3.06 -20.52
N ILE A 146 -0.89 -3.45 -20.05
CA ILE A 146 -1.58 -2.78 -18.95
C ILE A 146 -0.80 -2.93 -17.64
N THR A 147 -0.38 -4.15 -17.27
CA THR A 147 0.41 -4.35 -16.05
C THR A 147 1.71 -3.56 -16.09
N LYS A 148 2.40 -3.54 -17.24
CA LYS A 148 3.62 -2.75 -17.43
C LYS A 148 3.37 -1.26 -17.29
N ALA A 149 2.35 -0.74 -17.97
CA ALA A 149 2.00 0.68 -17.88
C ALA A 149 1.63 1.09 -16.45
N LEU A 150 0.90 0.24 -15.72
CA LEU A 150 0.56 0.47 -14.31
C LEU A 150 1.79 0.43 -13.40
N SER A 151 2.71 -0.51 -13.63
CA SER A 151 3.99 -0.59 -12.90
C SER A 151 4.81 0.68 -13.10
N ASP A 152 5.02 1.06 -14.36
CA ASP A 152 5.78 2.25 -14.74
C ASP A 152 5.14 3.51 -14.14
N LYS A 153 3.79 3.61 -14.21
CA LYS A 153 3.03 4.73 -13.65
C LYS A 153 3.09 4.79 -12.13
N LEU A 154 3.05 3.65 -11.44
CA LEU A 154 3.17 3.60 -9.98
C LEU A 154 4.54 4.12 -9.53
N ILE A 155 5.61 3.65 -10.17
CA ILE A 155 6.98 4.07 -9.85
C ILE A 155 7.15 5.57 -10.11
N GLU A 156 6.64 6.06 -11.25
CA GLU A 156 6.66 7.47 -11.61
C GLU A 156 5.90 8.33 -10.59
N GLU A 157 4.67 7.94 -10.23
CA GLU A 157 3.84 8.71 -9.31
C GLU A 157 4.42 8.72 -7.88
N ASN A 158 5.00 7.60 -7.44
CA ASN A 158 5.65 7.51 -6.13
C ASN A 158 6.91 8.39 -6.08
N THR A 159 7.78 8.30 -7.09
CA THR A 159 8.97 9.15 -7.22
C THR A 159 8.57 10.63 -7.24
N ARG A 160 7.54 10.98 -8.01
CA ARG A 160 7.03 12.35 -8.10
C ARG A 160 6.45 12.85 -6.77
N SER A 161 5.69 12.00 -6.06
CA SER A 161 5.14 12.31 -4.74
C SER A 161 6.27 12.58 -3.74
N GLN A 162 7.28 11.72 -3.74
CA GLN A 162 8.43 11.85 -2.85
C GLN A 162 9.23 13.13 -3.15
N THR A 163 9.56 13.41 -4.41
CA THR A 163 10.25 14.66 -4.78
C THR A 163 9.44 15.89 -4.38
N LYS A 164 8.12 15.87 -4.57
CA LYS A 164 7.24 16.98 -4.14
C LYS A 164 7.25 17.16 -2.62
N GLU A 165 7.22 16.08 -1.85
CA GLU A 165 7.32 16.14 -0.38
C GLU A 165 8.68 16.72 0.05
N THR A 166 9.78 16.29 -0.59
CA THR A 166 11.13 16.84 -0.36
C THR A 166 11.21 18.33 -0.70
N ASP A 167 10.65 18.74 -1.84
CA ASP A 167 10.61 20.15 -2.28
C ASP A 167 9.87 21.04 -1.27
N LEU A 168 8.69 20.59 -0.82
CA LEU A 168 7.91 21.28 0.20
C LEU A 168 8.64 21.37 1.55
N ALA A 169 9.37 20.32 1.95
CA ALA A 169 10.17 20.35 3.16
C ALA A 169 11.34 21.34 3.06
N VAL A 170 12.03 21.39 1.91
CA VAL A 170 13.10 22.36 1.65
C VAL A 170 12.56 23.80 1.69
N GLU A 171 11.39 24.04 1.08
CA GLU A 171 10.75 25.35 1.09
C GLU A 171 10.34 25.78 2.50
N PHE A 172 9.71 24.88 3.27
CA PHE A 172 9.37 25.12 4.67
C PHE A 172 10.60 25.46 5.51
N ILE A 173 11.71 24.72 5.38
CA ILE A 173 12.93 24.98 6.15
C ILE A 173 13.54 26.34 5.77
N LYS A 174 13.53 26.70 4.47
CA LYS A 174 13.99 28.03 4.02
C LYS A 174 13.16 29.15 4.65
N GLU A 175 11.84 29.00 4.66
CA GLU A 175 10.95 29.98 5.28
C GLU A 175 11.22 30.11 6.80
N GLN A 176 11.40 28.99 7.49
CA GLN A 176 11.75 29.00 8.92
C GLN A 176 13.13 29.63 9.16
N LEU A 177 14.14 29.37 8.30
CA LEU A 177 15.45 30.02 8.39
C LEU A 177 15.34 31.54 8.28
N ASP A 178 14.51 32.06 7.38
CA ASP A 178 14.29 33.50 7.24
C ASP A 178 13.56 34.10 8.45
N VAL A 179 12.66 33.34 9.10
CA VAL A 179 12.02 33.75 10.36
C VAL A 179 13.05 33.82 11.49
N TYR A 180 13.86 32.77 11.68
CA TYR A 180 14.88 32.76 12.74
C TYR A 180 15.99 33.76 12.50
N LYS A 181 16.38 33.98 11.24
CA LYS A 181 17.31 35.03 10.83
C LYS A 181 16.83 36.43 11.21
N ARG A 182 15.54 36.71 10.99
CA ARG A 182 14.91 37.96 11.44
C ARG A 182 14.95 38.10 12.97
N LYS A 183 14.55 37.06 13.70
CA LYS A 183 14.58 37.04 15.18
C LYS A 183 15.99 37.29 15.73
N ILE A 184 17.02 36.66 15.16
CA ILE A 184 18.42 36.88 15.58
C ILE A 184 18.83 38.33 15.34
N LYS A 185 18.50 38.91 14.18
CA LYS A 185 18.84 40.31 13.87
C LYS A 185 18.09 41.29 14.78
N GLU A 186 16.82 41.02 15.07
CA GLU A 186 16.02 41.80 16.02
C GLU A 186 16.64 41.76 17.43
N SER A 187 17.07 40.58 17.90
CA SER A 187 17.77 40.44 19.18
C SER A 187 19.12 41.17 19.19
N GLU A 188 19.90 41.09 18.10
CA GLU A 188 21.19 41.79 17.97
C GLU A 188 21.02 43.32 18.02
N VAL A 189 19.99 43.85 17.34
CA VAL A 189 19.66 45.28 17.39
C VAL A 189 19.21 45.70 18.78
N ALA A 190 18.35 44.90 19.43
CA ALA A 190 17.90 45.17 20.79
C ALA A 190 19.05 45.17 21.81
N GLU A 191 20.00 44.25 21.68
CA GLU A 191 21.21 44.20 22.51
C GLU A 191 22.08 45.46 22.30
N MET A 192 22.31 45.87 21.04
CA MET A 192 23.06 47.09 20.75
C MET A 192 22.36 48.35 21.28
N GLU A 193 21.03 48.41 21.22
CA GLU A 193 20.25 49.52 21.79
C GLU A 193 20.36 49.58 23.32
N ASP A 194 20.36 48.43 23.99
CA ASP A 194 20.52 48.40 25.45
C ASP A 194 21.95 48.72 25.88
N GLN A 195 22.97 48.23 25.14
CA GLN A 195 24.37 48.67 25.30
C GLN A 195 24.51 50.18 25.14
N LEU A 196 23.85 50.76 24.14
CA LEU A 196 23.85 52.21 23.92
C LEU A 196 23.20 52.94 25.10
N LYS A 197 22.07 52.45 25.61
CA LYS A 197 21.38 53.01 26.76
C LYS A 197 22.25 52.97 28.01
N ASN A 198 22.95 51.86 28.24
CA ASN A 198 23.87 51.70 29.37
C ASN A 198 25.08 52.63 29.25
N LEU A 199 25.69 52.72 28.07
CA LEU A 199 26.77 53.67 27.78
C LEU A 199 26.33 55.13 28.00
N LEU A 200 25.08 55.47 27.69
CA LEU A 200 24.54 56.82 27.91
C LEU A 200 24.21 57.13 29.38
N ILE A 201 24.12 56.12 30.27
CA ILE A 201 24.01 56.33 31.72
C ILE A 201 25.35 56.85 32.27
N ASP A 202 26.46 56.30 31.78
CA ASP A 202 27.81 56.61 32.28
C ASP A 202 28.59 57.61 31.41
N SER A 203 28.15 57.87 30.17
CA SER A 203 28.86 58.70 29.17
C SER A 203 27.97 59.76 28.51
N THR A 204 28.58 60.85 28.06
CA THR A 204 27.91 61.92 27.31
C THR A 204 27.64 61.50 25.85
N GLU A 205 26.59 62.05 25.22
CA GLU A 205 26.21 61.74 23.83
C GLU A 205 27.32 61.91 22.77
N GLN A 206 28.36 62.68 23.08
CA GLN A 206 29.49 62.95 22.17
C GLN A 206 30.63 61.91 22.26
N HIS A 207 30.52 60.90 23.13
CA HIS A 207 31.56 59.90 23.28
C HIS A 207 31.76 59.12 21.94
N PRO A 208 33.01 58.93 21.46
CA PRO A 208 33.28 58.28 20.17
C PRO A 208 32.65 56.88 20.05
N LEU A 209 32.60 56.11 21.15
CA LEU A 209 31.94 54.80 21.18
C LEU A 209 30.41 54.87 21.02
N VAL A 210 29.77 55.91 21.56
CA VAL A 210 28.32 56.13 21.43
C VAL A 210 27.96 56.44 19.97
N LYS A 211 28.81 57.22 19.29
CA LYS A 211 28.65 57.53 17.86
C LYS A 211 28.83 56.29 16.99
N GLU A 212 29.89 55.51 17.23
CA GLU A 212 30.13 54.26 16.51
C GLU A 212 28.98 53.26 16.69
N LEU A 213 28.46 53.12 17.91
CA LEU A 213 27.36 52.21 18.21
C LEU A 213 26.04 52.67 17.58
N LYS A 214 25.75 53.98 17.59
CA LYS A 214 24.60 54.56 16.87
C LYS A 214 24.69 54.29 15.35
N ASP A 215 25.87 54.43 14.77
CA ASP A 215 26.09 54.16 13.35
C ASP A 215 25.91 52.66 13.03
N LYS A 216 26.38 51.76 13.91
CA LYS A 216 26.16 50.31 13.79
C LYS A 216 24.68 49.93 13.90
N ILE A 217 23.94 50.50 14.85
CA ILE A 217 22.49 50.28 15.00
C ILE A 217 21.73 50.78 13.76
N ALA A 218 22.07 51.97 13.25
CA ALA A 218 21.44 52.51 12.05
C ALA A 218 21.69 51.61 10.83
N LEU A 219 22.89 51.07 10.69
CA LEU A 219 23.23 50.10 9.65
C LEU A 219 22.47 48.79 9.83
N ALA A 220 22.43 48.24 11.04
CA ALA A 220 21.73 47.00 11.36
C ALA A 220 20.21 47.11 11.17
N LYS A 221 19.59 48.24 11.53
CA LYS A 221 18.17 48.53 11.25
C LYS A 221 17.90 48.65 9.76
N LYS A 222 18.78 49.32 9.02
CA LYS A 222 18.68 49.41 7.55
C LYS A 222 18.80 48.03 6.90
N GLU A 223 19.67 47.16 7.39
CA GLU A 223 19.75 45.76 6.97
C GLU A 223 18.46 45.00 7.31
N GLN A 224 17.89 45.24 8.49
CA GLN A 224 16.64 44.64 8.94
C GLN A 224 15.44 45.01 8.04
N GLU A 225 15.32 46.30 7.70
CA GLU A 225 14.28 46.85 6.82
C GLU A 225 14.43 46.41 5.36
N SER A 226 15.68 46.27 4.88
CA SER A 226 15.96 45.84 3.50
C SER A 226 15.62 44.37 3.24
N GLY A 227 15.39 43.57 4.28
CA GLY A 227 15.20 42.12 4.18
C GLY A 227 16.47 41.34 3.80
N ASN A 228 17.58 42.03 3.57
CA ASN A 228 18.82 41.45 3.05
C ASN A 228 19.81 41.20 4.19
N TYR A 229 19.41 40.36 5.14
CA TYR A 229 20.15 40.10 6.37
C TYR A 229 21.48 39.39 6.07
N LYS A 230 22.62 40.00 6.42
CA LYS A 230 23.90 39.30 6.53
C LYS A 230 24.05 38.82 7.97
N ILE A 231 23.78 37.54 8.23
CA ILE A 231 24.21 36.94 9.50
C ILE A 231 25.69 36.65 9.35
N ALA A 232 26.53 37.26 10.18
CA ALA A 232 27.87 36.78 10.42
C ALA A 232 27.72 35.43 11.13
N VAL A 233 27.68 34.34 10.36
CA VAL A 233 27.72 32.99 10.94
C VAL A 233 29.02 32.92 11.74
N PRO A 234 28.96 32.70 13.07
CA PRO A 234 30.17 32.40 13.80
C PRO A 234 30.71 31.12 13.18
N ALA A 235 31.88 31.20 12.55
CA ALA A 235 32.59 30.01 12.10
C ALA A 235 32.61 29.00 13.26
N GLU A 236 32.38 27.75 12.92
CA GLU A 236 32.10 26.52 13.68
C GLU A 236 33.03 26.19 14.89
N GLY A 237 33.52 27.16 15.66
CA GLY A 237 34.45 26.98 16.77
C GLY A 237 34.28 27.94 17.94
N ALA A 238 33.31 28.86 17.92
CA ALA A 238 33.16 29.88 18.97
C ALA A 238 32.25 29.48 20.15
N ALA A 239 31.41 28.46 19.99
CA ALA A 239 30.54 27.97 21.07
C ALA A 239 31.32 27.17 22.14
N ASN A 240 32.42 26.52 21.76
CA ASN A 240 33.25 25.69 22.65
C ASN A 240 34.72 26.15 22.71
N SER A 241 35.02 27.41 22.42
CA SER A 241 36.40 27.90 22.53
C SER A 241 36.77 28.02 24.02
N PRO A 242 37.83 27.33 24.51
CA PRO A 242 38.38 27.55 25.85
C PRO A 242 38.81 29.00 26.08
N ALA A 243 38.93 29.79 25.01
CA ALA A 243 39.12 31.23 25.05
C ALA A 243 37.93 32.00 25.68
N ARG A 244 36.68 31.53 25.57
CA ARG A 244 35.51 32.22 26.17
C ARG A 244 35.36 31.89 27.66
N GLU A 245 35.71 30.67 28.06
CA GLU A 245 35.84 30.28 29.48
C GLU A 245 37.04 30.94 30.16
N ALA A 246 38.18 31.01 29.47
CA ALA A 246 39.34 31.76 29.95
C ALA A 246 39.05 33.26 30.05
N LEU A 247 38.34 33.83 29.08
CA LEU A 247 37.92 35.24 29.12
C LEU A 247 36.88 35.49 30.22
N LYS A 248 35.93 34.57 30.44
CA LYS A 248 35.00 34.64 31.59
C LYS A 248 35.74 34.56 32.93
N GLN A 249 36.69 33.65 33.07
CA GLN A 249 37.50 33.53 34.30
C GLN A 249 38.41 34.75 34.52
N GLU A 250 38.95 35.32 33.45
CA GLU A 250 39.78 36.53 33.54
C GLU A 250 38.93 37.77 33.86
N LEU A 251 37.71 37.86 33.29
CA LEU A 251 36.76 38.92 33.57
C LEU A 251 36.21 38.82 35.01
N ASP A 252 35.88 37.61 35.50
CA ASP A 252 35.51 37.38 36.91
C ASP A 252 36.64 37.75 37.87
N LYS A 253 37.91 37.47 37.51
CA LYS A 253 39.06 37.91 38.31
C LYS A 253 39.25 39.43 38.30
N MET A 254 39.02 40.10 37.17
CA MET A 254 39.07 41.56 37.08
C MET A 254 37.94 42.21 37.88
N ILE A 255 36.71 41.68 37.77
CA ILE A 255 35.55 42.16 38.55
C ILE A 255 35.80 41.95 40.05
N THR A 256 36.39 40.82 40.46
CA THR A 256 36.71 40.54 41.87
C THR A 256 37.88 41.40 42.39
N GLN A 257 38.85 41.74 41.53
CA GLN A 257 39.97 42.64 41.88
C GLN A 257 39.57 44.11 41.93
N GLU A 258 38.63 44.58 41.09
CA GLU A 258 38.10 45.95 41.16
C GLU A 258 37.07 46.14 42.28
N THR A 259 36.43 45.07 42.76
CA THR A 259 35.44 45.16 43.85
C THR A 259 36.06 45.04 45.25
N GLN A 260 37.30 44.55 45.39
CA GLN A 260 37.97 44.42 46.69
C GLN A 260 38.56 45.72 47.31
N PRO A 261 38.91 46.80 46.58
CA PRO A 261 39.29 48.07 47.21
C PRO A 261 38.10 49.00 47.49
N LEU A 262 36.93 48.79 46.89
CA LEU A 262 35.77 49.67 47.07
C LEU A 262 34.91 49.31 48.30
N LEU A 263 35.02 48.08 48.82
CA LEU A 263 34.30 47.66 50.04
C LEU A 263 35.13 47.80 51.33
N SER A 264 36.43 48.06 51.23
CA SER A 264 37.34 48.16 52.40
C SER A 264 37.65 49.60 52.85
N LYS A 265 37.16 50.63 52.12
CA LYS A 265 37.27 52.04 52.52
C LYS A 265 35.93 52.75 52.39
N GLY A 266 35.04 52.54 53.36
CA GLY A 266 33.77 53.24 53.41
C GLY A 266 32.85 52.95 54.59
N ALA A 267 33.38 52.45 55.72
CA ALA A 267 32.70 52.62 57.00
C ALA A 267 33.20 53.93 57.61
N TYR A 268 32.28 54.75 58.13
CA TYR A 268 32.44 56.07 58.77
C TYR A 268 32.35 57.32 57.87
N ALA A 269 31.15 57.61 57.39
CA ALA A 269 30.56 58.94 57.54
C ALA A 269 29.02 58.81 57.57
N ALA A 270 28.46 59.02 58.76
CA ALA A 270 27.04 59.27 58.93
C ALA A 270 26.71 60.67 58.38
N GLY A 271 25.61 60.79 57.63
CA GLY A 271 24.99 62.09 57.37
C GLY A 271 24.45 62.28 55.95
N ALA A 272 23.12 62.37 55.85
CA ALA A 272 22.32 62.92 54.74
C ALA A 272 22.33 62.15 53.39
N GLY A 273 21.17 61.56 53.06
CA GLY A 273 20.88 61.11 51.68
C GLY A 273 20.29 59.70 51.54
N ALA A 274 19.43 59.24 52.46
CA ALA A 274 18.70 57.98 52.31
C ALA A 274 17.51 58.17 51.35
N GLY A 275 17.73 57.93 50.05
CA GLY A 275 16.67 58.01 49.04
C GLY A 275 16.88 57.21 47.76
N ASP A 276 18.12 56.88 47.37
CA ASP A 276 18.38 56.44 45.98
C ASP A 276 19.20 55.13 45.82
N SER A 277 20.00 54.73 46.81
CA SER A 277 20.89 53.55 46.68
C SER A 277 20.19 52.19 46.72
N GLY A 278 19.02 52.09 47.36
CA GLY A 278 18.23 50.85 47.38
C GLY A 278 17.65 50.52 45.99
N ASN A 279 17.30 51.54 45.21
CA ASN A 279 16.69 51.40 43.88
C ASN A 279 17.72 50.92 42.84
N ASN A 280 18.99 51.29 43.01
CA ASN A 280 20.08 50.91 42.11
C ASN A 280 20.48 49.43 42.22
N ILE A 281 20.39 48.81 43.40
CA ILE A 281 20.70 47.38 43.58
C ILE A 281 19.63 46.51 42.92
N TYR A 282 18.34 46.85 43.10
CA TYR A 282 17.26 46.14 42.40
C TYR A 282 17.36 46.33 40.90
N LYS A 283 17.69 47.54 40.42
CA LYS A 283 17.93 47.82 39.01
C LYS A 283 19.09 46.99 38.43
N LEU A 284 20.20 46.87 39.16
CA LEU A 284 21.36 46.07 38.75
C LEU A 284 21.03 44.57 38.65
N LEU A 285 20.32 44.01 39.63
CA LEU A 285 19.91 42.60 39.66
C LEU A 285 18.85 42.29 38.59
N LEU A 286 17.98 43.25 38.28
CA LEU A 286 17.02 43.15 37.18
C LEU A 286 17.72 43.26 35.82
N MET A 287 18.74 44.10 35.67
CA MET A 287 19.55 44.22 34.45
C MET A 287 20.35 42.93 34.19
N ASP A 288 21.01 42.37 35.19
CA ASP A 288 21.70 41.07 35.07
C ASP A 288 20.73 39.93 34.67
N LYS A 289 19.51 39.92 35.23
CA LYS A 289 18.47 38.99 34.79
C LYS A 289 18.02 39.24 33.34
N VAL A 290 17.89 40.50 32.91
CA VAL A 290 17.48 40.83 31.55
C VAL A 290 18.56 40.43 30.55
N ASP A 291 19.82 40.79 30.81
CA ASP A 291 20.97 40.42 29.99
C ASP A 291 21.12 38.91 29.85
N THR A 292 20.98 38.17 30.96
CA THR A 292 21.06 36.70 30.93
C THR A 292 19.89 36.05 30.20
N THR A 293 18.68 36.64 30.24
CA THR A 293 17.54 36.14 29.47
C THR A 293 17.65 36.46 27.97
N MET A 294 18.07 37.67 27.61
CA MET A 294 18.23 38.09 26.22
C MET A 294 19.38 37.37 25.52
N ALA A 295 20.54 37.24 26.18
CA ALA A 295 21.67 36.48 25.66
C ALA A 295 21.29 35.01 25.43
N ARG A 296 20.51 34.42 26.34
CA ARG A 296 20.02 33.05 26.20
C ARG A 296 19.07 32.91 25.02
N ASP A 297 18.18 33.87 24.79
CA ASP A 297 17.26 33.84 23.64
C ASP A 297 18.00 33.98 22.31
N MET A 298 19.05 34.82 22.25
CA MET A 298 19.92 34.93 21.08
C MET A 298 20.67 33.63 20.79
N ASP A 299 21.26 33.01 21.82
CA ASP A 299 21.94 31.72 21.70
C ASP A 299 20.99 30.60 21.25
N VAL A 300 19.78 30.55 21.80
CA VAL A 300 18.76 29.55 21.41
C VAL A 300 18.35 29.74 19.95
N ASN A 301 18.07 30.96 19.52
CA ASN A 301 17.69 31.25 18.14
C ASN A 301 18.83 30.94 17.16
N ALA A 302 20.08 31.27 17.52
CA ALA A 302 21.27 30.94 16.73
C ALA A 302 21.46 29.42 16.60
N ASN A 303 21.27 28.67 17.68
CA ASN A 303 21.35 27.21 17.66
C ASN A 303 20.26 26.57 16.77
N ILE A 304 19.02 27.06 16.85
CA ILE A 304 17.93 26.58 15.99
C ILE A 304 18.22 26.93 14.52
N TYR A 305 18.72 28.14 14.24
CA TYR A 305 19.12 28.54 12.89
C TYR A 305 20.19 27.60 12.31
N ASN A 306 21.25 27.31 13.07
CA ASN A 306 22.31 26.40 12.64
C ASN A 306 21.79 24.97 12.41
N MET A 307 20.92 24.46 13.29
CA MET A 307 20.27 23.17 13.11
C MET A 307 19.40 23.13 11.84
N LEU A 308 18.61 24.18 11.58
CA LEU A 308 17.78 24.27 10.38
C LEU A 308 18.65 24.39 9.11
N LEU A 309 19.80 25.05 9.19
CA LEU A 309 20.75 25.18 8.08
C LEU A 309 21.37 23.83 7.73
N GLU A 310 21.82 23.07 8.74
CA GLU A 310 22.33 21.71 8.57
C GLU A 310 21.27 20.78 7.95
N LYS A 311 20.03 20.85 8.47
CA LYS A 311 18.89 20.12 7.92
C LYS A 311 18.60 20.51 6.47
N LEU A 312 18.71 21.79 6.12
CA LEU A 312 18.52 22.29 4.76
C LEU A 312 19.59 21.76 3.80
N GLU A 313 20.87 21.77 4.18
CA GLU A 313 21.94 21.24 3.33
C GLU A 313 21.80 19.73 3.14
N THR A 314 21.46 19.02 4.21
CA THR A 314 21.12 17.59 4.13
C THR A 314 19.91 17.36 3.21
N ALA A 315 18.86 18.17 3.33
CA ALA A 315 17.68 18.10 2.46
C ALA A 315 18.02 18.34 0.98
N LYS A 316 18.87 19.34 0.68
CA LYS A 316 19.33 19.63 -0.68
C LYS A 316 20.16 18.48 -1.26
N ILE A 317 20.99 17.83 -0.44
CA ILE A 317 21.73 16.64 -0.86
C ILE A 317 20.75 15.53 -1.24
N THR A 318 19.76 15.23 -0.38
CA THR A 318 18.70 14.25 -0.68
C THR A 318 17.91 14.62 -1.93
N GLN A 319 17.47 15.87 -2.07
CA GLN A 319 16.77 16.38 -3.25
C GLN A 319 17.59 16.17 -4.53
N ARG A 320 18.91 16.42 -4.48
CA ARG A 320 19.82 16.19 -5.62
C ARG A 320 20.02 14.70 -5.91
N LEU A 321 20.05 13.84 -4.89
CA LEU A 321 20.15 12.38 -5.05
C LEU A 321 18.87 11.78 -5.65
N GLU A 322 17.71 12.26 -5.22
CA GLU A 322 16.39 11.92 -5.78
C GLU A 322 16.29 12.38 -7.25
N ALA A 323 16.67 13.63 -7.54
CA ALA A 323 16.71 14.17 -8.90
C ALA A 323 17.68 13.41 -9.82
N SER A 324 18.79 12.91 -9.27
CA SER A 324 19.78 12.12 -10.00
C SER A 324 19.42 10.64 -10.15
N LYS A 325 18.17 10.23 -9.81
CA LYS A 325 17.68 8.83 -9.83
C LYS A 325 18.57 7.84 -9.06
N SER A 326 19.41 8.33 -8.15
CA SER A 326 20.42 7.53 -7.43
C SER A 326 20.09 7.35 -5.94
N GLY A 327 19.03 7.99 -5.43
CA GLY A 327 18.66 7.96 -4.00
C GLY A 327 17.61 6.92 -3.57
N THR A 328 16.78 6.39 -4.48
CA THR A 328 15.80 5.33 -4.13
C THR A 328 15.66 4.37 -5.31
N ARG A 329 16.28 3.19 -5.21
CA ARG A 329 16.11 2.13 -6.19
C ARG A 329 14.84 1.34 -5.86
N TYR A 330 13.74 1.66 -6.52
CA TYR A 330 12.59 0.75 -6.55
C TYR A 330 13.02 -0.53 -7.27
N ASN A 331 13.19 -1.61 -6.51
CA ASN A 331 13.58 -2.89 -7.06
C ASN A 331 12.32 -3.64 -7.51
N VAL A 332 12.13 -3.70 -8.82
CA VAL A 332 11.09 -4.55 -9.41
C VAL A 332 11.56 -6.01 -9.25
N ILE A 333 11.06 -6.69 -8.22
CA ILE A 333 11.40 -8.10 -7.97
C ILE A 333 11.01 -8.97 -9.16
N ASP A 334 9.75 -8.83 -9.62
CA ASP A 334 9.24 -9.59 -10.76
C ASP A 334 8.61 -8.63 -11.77
N PRO A 335 9.26 -8.39 -12.92
CA PRO A 335 8.69 -7.58 -13.97
C PRO A 335 7.48 -8.30 -14.58
N PRO A 336 6.54 -7.56 -15.18
CA PRO A 336 5.41 -8.17 -15.87
C PRO A 336 5.91 -9.10 -16.99
N ARG A 337 5.24 -10.24 -17.16
CA ARG A 337 5.56 -11.22 -18.21
C ARG A 337 4.34 -11.48 -19.07
N LEU A 338 4.57 -11.86 -20.33
CA LEU A 338 3.50 -12.25 -21.22
C LEU A 338 2.91 -13.61 -20.76
N PRO A 339 1.62 -13.66 -20.40
CA PRO A 339 1.02 -14.91 -19.91
C PRO A 339 0.87 -15.92 -21.05
N GLN A 340 1.49 -17.09 -20.89
CA GLN A 340 1.45 -18.15 -21.91
C GLN A 340 0.23 -19.08 -21.78
N LYS A 341 -0.38 -19.16 -20.59
CA LYS A 341 -1.54 -20.02 -20.32
C LYS A 341 -2.69 -19.20 -19.72
N PRO A 342 -3.94 -19.47 -20.11
CA PRO A 342 -5.09 -18.81 -19.50
C PRO A 342 -5.31 -19.31 -18.07
N ILE A 343 -5.67 -18.41 -17.16
CA ILE A 343 -6.02 -18.72 -15.76
C ILE A 343 -7.51 -19.05 -15.60
N LYS A 344 -8.36 -18.63 -16.53
CA LYS A 344 -9.79 -18.99 -16.59
C LYS A 344 -10.16 -19.56 -17.96
N PRO A 345 -11.09 -20.53 -18.02
CA PRO A 345 -11.70 -21.25 -16.89
C PRO A 345 -10.74 -22.28 -16.27
N ASN A 346 -10.88 -22.54 -14.96
CA ASN A 346 -10.15 -23.61 -14.28
C ASN A 346 -10.71 -24.97 -14.74
N THR A 347 -10.11 -25.58 -15.76
CA THR A 347 -10.59 -26.80 -16.41
C THR A 347 -10.88 -27.92 -15.41
N LEU A 348 -9.99 -28.11 -14.42
CA LEU A 348 -10.17 -29.11 -13.36
C LEU A 348 -11.46 -28.86 -12.55
N LYS A 349 -11.72 -27.62 -12.14
CA LYS A 349 -12.91 -27.28 -11.34
C LYS A 349 -14.21 -27.49 -12.13
N VAL A 350 -14.20 -27.14 -13.43
CA VAL A 350 -15.37 -27.31 -14.31
C VAL A 350 -15.65 -28.79 -14.59
N ILE A 351 -14.60 -29.60 -14.81
CA ILE A 351 -14.73 -31.05 -15.00
C ILE A 351 -15.24 -31.71 -13.72
N LEU A 352 -14.69 -31.35 -12.55
CA LEU A 352 -15.15 -31.87 -11.26
C LEU A 352 -16.63 -31.53 -11.01
N ALA A 353 -17.03 -30.29 -11.29
CA ALA A 353 -18.43 -29.87 -11.19
C ALA A 353 -19.35 -30.69 -12.11
N GLY A 354 -18.92 -30.95 -13.35
CA GLY A 354 -19.67 -31.79 -14.30
C GLY A 354 -19.80 -33.23 -13.84
N LEU A 355 -18.73 -33.80 -13.28
CA LEU A 355 -18.75 -35.15 -12.73
C LEU A 355 -19.70 -35.27 -11.54
N ILE A 356 -19.69 -34.29 -10.64
CA ILE A 356 -20.59 -34.25 -9.48
C ILE A 356 -22.04 -34.13 -9.95
N MET A 357 -22.35 -33.17 -10.85
CA MET A 357 -23.70 -33.00 -11.38
C MET A 357 -24.18 -34.23 -12.16
N GLY A 358 -23.32 -34.83 -12.98
CA GLY A 358 -23.63 -36.05 -13.72
C GLY A 358 -23.87 -37.26 -12.81
N SER A 359 -23.11 -37.39 -11.73
CA SER A 359 -23.28 -38.45 -10.73
C SER A 359 -24.57 -38.28 -9.93
N LEU A 360 -24.89 -37.06 -9.51
CA LEU A 360 -26.15 -36.74 -8.82
C LEU A 360 -27.36 -37.03 -9.73
N ALA A 361 -27.31 -36.58 -10.98
CA ALA A 361 -28.36 -36.86 -11.96
C ALA A 361 -28.50 -38.37 -12.24
N GLY A 362 -27.38 -39.10 -12.33
CA GLY A 362 -27.37 -40.54 -12.51
C GLY A 362 -27.98 -41.31 -11.35
N THR A 363 -27.60 -40.97 -10.13
CA THR A 363 -28.21 -41.56 -8.93
C THR A 363 -29.71 -41.24 -8.89
N GLY A 364 -30.09 -39.98 -9.14
CA GLY A 364 -31.50 -39.55 -9.20
C GLY A 364 -32.33 -40.33 -10.23
N LEU A 365 -31.79 -40.57 -11.43
CA LEU A 365 -32.47 -41.35 -12.47
C LEU A 365 -32.61 -42.83 -12.11
N VAL A 366 -31.61 -43.43 -11.45
CA VAL A 366 -31.69 -44.80 -10.97
C VAL A 366 -32.78 -44.94 -9.89
N TYR A 367 -32.75 -44.07 -8.87
CA TYR A 367 -33.74 -44.08 -7.79
C TYR A 367 -35.14 -43.71 -8.29
N GLY A 368 -35.28 -42.71 -9.15
CA GLY A 368 -36.56 -42.31 -9.72
C GLY A 368 -37.17 -43.44 -10.55
N LYS A 369 -36.38 -44.09 -11.41
CA LYS A 369 -36.87 -45.25 -12.17
C LYS A 369 -37.25 -46.42 -11.25
N GLU A 370 -36.52 -46.63 -10.16
CA GLU A 370 -36.86 -47.65 -9.17
C GLU A 370 -38.16 -47.33 -8.43
N PHE A 371 -38.39 -46.06 -8.08
CA PHE A 371 -39.63 -45.60 -7.43
C PHE A 371 -40.87 -45.77 -8.33
N LEU A 372 -40.71 -45.56 -9.65
CA LEU A 372 -41.79 -45.78 -10.61
C LEU A 372 -42.01 -47.27 -10.96
N ASP A 373 -41.04 -48.15 -10.66
CA ASP A 373 -41.11 -49.57 -10.98
C ASP A 373 -41.72 -50.36 -9.80
N ARG A 374 -43.05 -50.53 -9.84
CA ARG A 374 -43.80 -51.29 -8.83
C ARG A 374 -43.66 -52.82 -8.97
N SER A 375 -42.75 -53.33 -9.79
CA SER A 375 -42.58 -54.78 -9.94
C SER A 375 -41.98 -55.42 -8.67
N TYR A 376 -42.64 -56.45 -8.14
CA TYR A 376 -42.07 -57.38 -7.16
C TYR A 376 -41.21 -58.39 -7.93
N ILE A 377 -39.91 -58.42 -7.67
CA ILE A 377 -38.96 -59.23 -8.45
C ILE A 377 -38.35 -60.34 -7.58
N ASP A 378 -38.34 -60.17 -6.26
CA ASP A 378 -37.78 -61.17 -5.34
C ASP A 378 -38.86 -62.03 -4.70
N LEU A 379 -38.57 -63.33 -4.57
CA LEU A 379 -39.49 -64.32 -3.98
C LEU A 379 -39.66 -64.08 -2.48
N GLU A 380 -38.65 -63.49 -1.83
CA GLU A 380 -38.67 -63.11 -0.41
C GLU A 380 -39.54 -61.87 -0.15
N ASP A 381 -39.52 -60.86 -1.04
CA ASP A 381 -40.36 -59.66 -0.96
C ASP A 381 -41.86 -60.01 -1.13
N ALA A 382 -42.17 -60.95 -2.02
CA ALA A 382 -43.54 -61.43 -2.21
C ALA A 382 -44.05 -62.18 -0.97
N LYS A 383 -43.23 -63.02 -0.35
CA LYS A 383 -43.57 -63.76 0.87
C LYS A 383 -43.85 -62.84 2.06
N ALA A 384 -43.04 -61.79 2.23
CA ALA A 384 -43.15 -60.85 3.35
C ALA A 384 -44.39 -59.93 3.27
N HIS A 385 -44.89 -59.64 2.07
CA HIS A 385 -46.05 -58.74 1.88
C HIS A 385 -47.39 -59.48 1.75
N LEU A 386 -47.38 -60.70 1.22
CA LEU A 386 -48.60 -61.48 0.99
C LEU A 386 -48.89 -62.48 2.12
N ASP A 387 -47.96 -62.68 3.06
CA ASP A 387 -48.04 -63.59 4.22
C ASP A 387 -48.49 -65.03 3.87
N LEU A 388 -48.23 -65.44 2.62
CA LEU A 388 -48.64 -66.72 2.06
C LEU A 388 -47.41 -67.61 1.81
N PRO A 389 -47.49 -68.92 2.10
CA PRO A 389 -46.40 -69.85 1.81
C PRO A 389 -46.22 -69.99 0.30
N VAL A 390 -45.00 -69.73 -0.18
CA VAL A 390 -44.63 -69.87 -1.59
C VAL A 390 -44.52 -71.37 -1.93
N LEU A 391 -45.49 -71.89 -2.69
CA LEU A 391 -45.58 -73.31 -3.05
C LEU A 391 -44.62 -73.74 -4.18
N GLY A 392 -44.01 -72.78 -4.88
CA GLY A 392 -43.02 -73.04 -5.93
C GLY A 392 -42.84 -71.84 -6.87
N GLY A 393 -41.62 -71.66 -7.39
CA GLY A 393 -41.29 -70.60 -8.34
C GLY A 393 -41.22 -71.15 -9.77
N ILE A 394 -42.09 -70.67 -10.66
CA ILE A 394 -41.98 -71.00 -12.09
C ILE A 394 -40.86 -70.12 -12.67
N SER A 395 -39.72 -70.74 -12.98
CA SER A 395 -38.62 -70.05 -13.65
C SER A 395 -39.07 -69.65 -15.05
N ARG A 396 -38.95 -68.37 -15.38
CA ARG A 396 -39.29 -67.85 -16.71
C ARG A 396 -38.38 -68.50 -17.75
N ILE A 397 -38.93 -69.40 -18.56
CA ILE A 397 -38.23 -70.01 -19.70
C ILE A 397 -37.94 -68.89 -20.70
N ARG A 398 -36.67 -68.51 -20.85
CA ARG A 398 -36.23 -67.47 -21.79
C ARG A 398 -36.20 -68.04 -23.20
N SER A 399 -37.00 -67.49 -24.11
CA SER A 399 -36.93 -67.84 -25.54
C SER A 399 -35.65 -67.28 -26.18
N GLN A 400 -35.09 -67.98 -27.18
CA GLN A 400 -33.91 -67.53 -27.93
C GLN A 400 -34.13 -66.14 -28.57
N GLU A 401 -35.36 -65.81 -28.95
CA GLU A 401 -35.70 -64.49 -29.49
C GLU A 401 -35.68 -63.38 -28.44
N ASP A 402 -36.12 -63.67 -27.22
CA ASP A 402 -36.07 -62.72 -26.09
C ASP A 402 -34.62 -62.42 -25.70
N ILE A 403 -33.77 -63.45 -25.69
CA ILE A 403 -32.33 -63.29 -25.41
C ILE A 403 -31.66 -62.46 -26.51
N LYS A 404 -32.01 -62.67 -27.79
CA LYS A 404 -31.49 -61.87 -28.91
C LYS A 404 -31.97 -60.42 -28.84
N LYS A 405 -33.25 -60.15 -28.58
CA LYS A 405 -33.80 -58.78 -28.43
C LYS A 405 -33.21 -58.03 -27.23
N GLU A 406 -33.03 -58.72 -26.09
CA GLU A 406 -32.43 -58.12 -24.90
C GLU A 406 -30.93 -57.86 -25.09
N ARG A 407 -30.20 -58.78 -25.74
CA ARG A 407 -28.81 -58.56 -26.15
C ARG A 407 -28.72 -57.39 -27.14
N ALA A 408 -29.57 -57.33 -28.16
CA ALA A 408 -29.58 -56.25 -29.15
C ALA A 408 -29.85 -54.88 -28.53
N ARG A 409 -30.80 -54.77 -27.59
CA ARG A 409 -31.04 -53.51 -26.84
C ARG A 409 -29.85 -53.15 -25.96
N LYS A 410 -29.30 -54.12 -25.20
CA LYS A 410 -28.11 -53.88 -24.36
C LYS A 410 -26.89 -53.50 -25.21
N THR A 411 -26.64 -54.17 -26.33
CA THR A 411 -25.54 -53.83 -27.25
C THR A 411 -25.78 -52.49 -27.91
N SER A 412 -27.00 -52.13 -28.33
CA SER A 412 -27.27 -50.78 -28.87
C SER A 412 -27.01 -49.66 -27.86
N LEU A 413 -27.33 -49.89 -26.57
CA LEU A 413 -27.01 -48.94 -25.50
C LEU A 413 -25.51 -48.91 -25.18
N ILE A 414 -24.82 -50.05 -25.22
CA ILE A 414 -23.36 -50.15 -25.10
C ILE A 414 -22.67 -49.42 -26.26
N PHE A 415 -23.05 -49.69 -27.50
CA PHE A 415 -22.50 -49.06 -28.71
C PHE A 415 -22.86 -47.57 -28.75
N GLY A 416 -24.03 -47.16 -28.27
CA GLY A 416 -24.38 -45.76 -28.09
C GLY A 416 -23.46 -45.05 -27.09
N ALA A 417 -23.21 -45.66 -25.93
CA ALA A 417 -22.32 -45.12 -24.90
C ALA A 417 -20.83 -45.20 -25.26
N LEU A 418 -20.42 -46.21 -26.04
CA LEU A 418 -19.04 -46.38 -26.51
C LEU A 418 -18.73 -45.50 -27.73
N SER A 419 -19.70 -45.31 -28.63
CA SER A 419 -19.55 -44.36 -29.74
C SER A 419 -19.62 -42.91 -29.25
N SER A 420 -20.43 -42.60 -28.24
CA SER A 420 -20.42 -41.27 -27.63
C SER A 420 -19.10 -40.99 -26.92
N SER A 421 -18.54 -41.93 -26.15
CA SER A 421 -17.23 -41.76 -25.51
C SER A 421 -16.07 -41.68 -26.51
N ALA A 422 -16.09 -42.49 -27.58
CA ALA A 422 -15.12 -42.40 -28.67
C ALA A 422 -15.23 -41.06 -29.44
N ALA A 423 -16.45 -40.56 -29.68
CA ALA A 423 -16.67 -39.26 -30.29
C ALA A 423 -16.18 -38.11 -29.40
N VAL A 424 -16.41 -38.18 -28.08
CA VAL A 424 -15.88 -37.17 -27.13
C VAL A 424 -14.36 -37.13 -27.17
N ILE A 425 -13.70 -38.30 -27.16
CA ILE A 425 -12.23 -38.39 -27.19
C ILE A 425 -11.69 -37.94 -28.54
N ALA A 426 -12.32 -38.32 -29.66
CA ALA A 426 -11.93 -37.89 -30.99
C ALA A 426 -12.09 -36.38 -31.19
N ILE A 427 -13.20 -35.79 -30.71
CA ILE A 427 -13.44 -34.34 -30.77
C ILE A 427 -12.42 -33.61 -29.87
N ALA A 428 -12.15 -34.11 -28.67
CA ALA A 428 -11.15 -33.52 -27.78
C ALA A 428 -9.72 -33.57 -28.39
N LEU A 429 -9.34 -34.69 -29.01
CA LEU A 429 -8.03 -34.86 -29.66
C LEU A 429 -7.89 -34.03 -30.94
N LEU A 430 -8.91 -34.02 -31.79
CA LEU A 430 -8.91 -33.24 -33.04
C LEU A 430 -8.83 -31.73 -32.76
N ILE A 431 -9.43 -31.27 -31.66
CA ILE A 431 -9.43 -29.85 -31.28
C ILE A 431 -8.17 -29.46 -30.50
N TYR A 432 -7.57 -30.37 -29.73
CA TYR A 432 -6.21 -30.19 -29.21
C TYR A 432 -5.22 -29.97 -30.37
N PHE A 433 -5.38 -30.73 -31.45
CA PHE A 433 -4.53 -30.63 -32.64
C PHE A 433 -4.76 -29.33 -33.44
N LEU A 434 -6.01 -28.85 -33.56
CA LEU A 434 -6.33 -27.59 -34.24
C LEU A 434 -5.91 -26.33 -33.47
N LYS A 435 -5.84 -26.39 -32.14
CA LYS A 435 -5.58 -25.23 -31.28
C LYS A 435 -4.15 -25.18 -30.72
N GLY A 436 -3.34 -26.18 -31.07
CA GLY A 436 -1.90 -26.25 -30.81
C GLY A 436 -1.02 -25.62 -31.91
N LYS A 437 -1.62 -24.87 -32.85
CA LYS A 437 -0.91 -24.01 -33.80
C LYS A 437 -1.09 -22.54 -33.45
#